data_AF-A0A0N5BV79-F1
#
_entry.id   AF-A0A0N5BV79-F1
#
_cell.length_a   1.000
_cell.length_b   1.000
_cell.length_c   1.000
_cell.angle_alpha   90.00
_cell.angle_beta   90.00
_cell.angle_gamma   90.00
#
_symmetry.space_group_name_H-M   'P 1'
#
loop_
_entity.id
_entity.type
_entity.pdbx_description
1 polymer ?
#
loop_
_entity_poly.entity_id
_entity_poly.type
_entity_poly.pdbx_seq_one_letter_code
_entity_poly.pdbx_strand_id
1 'polypeptide(L)'
;MLLLKILHLVSLIVSLLFCQFVSSVPPTYDAEFSKWLYIPKFLTYFLLKSHEVTCDKSGNKCRYNAYISPQEAKVIITISVDHSFSQSMKEGMSKYHNFVKFGDMGFVNKHFAKSFQNLWPYIVFLIKERKILEYKVILVGHSLGGALATLTAAKLVSEGHKTSQQIFLYTYGAPRVGNPDFAKHFDEKIKYSWRVVFGKDVVPHFPKCAKIMSRYVKFSPTFSVKICDRSKKKSYYHHGREIWYPLGPKGKYKHIDCSGNPKNEDRHCSDMYNYDNVDIFKYKSIHYGYFDVVVEVFGIYLKEKYVNHCIIH
;
A
#
# COMPACT_ATOMS: atom_id res chain seq x y z
N MET A 1 14.46 10.28 11.10
CA MET A 1 14.41 8.83 11.47
C MET A 1 13.27 8.06 10.79
N LEU A 2 12.06 8.64 10.63
CA LEU A 2 10.94 8.03 9.90
C LEU A 2 11.22 7.88 8.38
N LEU A 3 11.90 8.86 7.78
CA LEU A 3 12.28 8.89 6.36
C LEU A 3 13.18 7.73 5.93
N LEU A 4 14.21 7.40 6.73
CA LEU A 4 15.05 6.24 6.48
C LEU A 4 14.25 4.94 6.62
N LYS A 5 13.32 4.83 7.57
CA LYS A 5 12.50 3.62 7.76
C LYS A 5 11.57 3.34 6.58
N ILE A 6 11.00 4.38 5.97
CA ILE A 6 10.11 4.27 4.80
C ILE A 6 10.90 3.84 3.55
N LEU A 7 12.04 4.49 3.26
CA LEU A 7 12.95 4.11 2.16
C LEU A 7 13.55 2.71 2.33
N HIS A 8 13.88 2.33 3.57
CA HIS A 8 14.33 0.99 3.91
C HIS A 8 13.21 -0.06 3.76
N LEU A 9 11.95 0.28 4.04
CA LEU A 9 10.83 -0.63 3.80
C LEU A 9 10.55 -0.79 2.30
N VAL A 10 10.68 0.28 1.51
CA VAL A 10 10.66 0.25 0.04
C VAL A 10 11.78 -0.61 -0.54
N SER A 11 12.97 -0.55 0.05
CA SER A 11 14.11 -1.43 -0.25
C SER A 11 13.76 -2.91 -0.03
N LEU A 12 13.14 -3.24 1.11
CA LEU A 12 12.65 -4.60 1.41
C LEU A 12 11.58 -5.03 0.40
N ILE A 13 10.60 -4.17 0.09
CA ILE A 13 9.52 -4.44 -0.87
C ILE A 13 10.08 -4.87 -2.23
N VAL A 14 11.11 -4.23 -2.76
CA VAL A 14 11.57 -4.55 -4.13
C VAL A 14 12.55 -5.71 -4.19
N SER A 15 13.37 -5.94 -3.16
CA SER A 15 14.14 -7.19 -3.06
C SER A 15 13.25 -8.44 -3.02
N LEU A 16 11.99 -8.29 -2.59
CA LEU A 16 11.07 -9.38 -2.33
C LEU A 16 9.94 -9.53 -3.36
N LEU A 17 9.68 -8.48 -4.15
CA LEU A 17 8.69 -8.49 -5.23
C LEU A 17 9.25 -8.88 -6.60
N PHE A 18 10.56 -8.76 -6.84
CA PHE A 18 11.12 -8.90 -8.20
C PHE A 18 12.02 -10.13 -8.44
N CYS A 19 12.04 -11.12 -7.54
CA CYS A 19 12.83 -12.36 -7.73
C CYS A 19 12.01 -13.66 -7.56
N GLN A 20 10.78 -13.70 -8.07
CA GLN A 20 10.00 -14.93 -8.21
C GLN A 20 9.25 -14.95 -9.55
N PHE A 21 10.02 -14.89 -10.64
CA PHE A 21 9.83 -15.79 -11.77
C PHE A 21 11.00 -16.78 -11.73
N VAL A 22 10.81 -17.99 -12.27
CA VAL A 22 11.67 -19.18 -12.18
C VAL A 22 11.44 -20.05 -10.94
N SER A 23 10.38 -20.84 -11.05
CA SER A 23 10.24 -22.17 -10.45
C SER A 23 11.36 -23.12 -10.93
N SER A 24 11.73 -24.04 -10.04
CA SER A 24 12.54 -25.28 -10.20
C SER A 24 14.04 -25.18 -10.52
N VAL A 25 14.91 -25.61 -9.59
CA VAL A 25 16.12 -26.50 -9.70
C VAL A 25 16.90 -26.47 -8.34
N PRO A 26 17.54 -27.59 -7.88
CA PRO A 26 17.87 -27.86 -6.46
C PRO A 26 19.28 -27.39 -6.03
N PRO A 27 19.69 -27.53 -4.74
CA PRO A 27 20.84 -26.83 -4.19
C PRO A 27 22.14 -27.60 -4.45
N THR A 28 23.08 -26.99 -5.16
CA THR A 28 24.51 -27.32 -5.05
C THR A 28 25.18 -26.22 -4.24
N TYR A 29 25.71 -26.58 -3.08
CA TYR A 29 26.52 -25.74 -2.23
C TYR A 29 27.82 -25.41 -2.96
N ASP A 30 28.03 -24.14 -3.30
CA ASP A 30 29.32 -23.66 -3.78
C ASP A 30 29.81 -22.49 -2.92
N ALA A 31 31.10 -22.53 -2.58
CA ALA A 31 31.75 -21.74 -1.53
C ALA A 31 32.10 -20.30 -1.93
N GLU A 32 31.41 -19.74 -2.94
CA GLU A 32 31.52 -18.34 -3.38
C GLU A 32 30.45 -17.42 -2.76
N PHE A 33 29.74 -17.88 -1.73
CA PHE A 33 28.73 -17.10 -0.99
C PHE A 33 29.28 -15.92 -0.16
N SER A 34 30.55 -15.55 -0.28
CA SER A 34 31.25 -14.63 0.63
C SER A 34 31.34 -13.17 0.15
N LYS A 35 30.69 -12.80 -0.96
CA LYS A 35 30.72 -11.43 -1.50
C LYS A 35 29.34 -10.77 -1.64
N TRP A 36 28.45 -10.97 -0.67
CA TRP A 36 27.18 -10.22 -0.62
C TRP A 36 27.37 -8.87 0.06
N LEU A 37 27.00 -7.80 -0.64
CA LEU A 37 27.07 -6.45 -0.13
C LEU A 37 25.78 -6.14 0.67
N TYR A 38 25.94 -6.03 1.99
CA TYR A 38 24.89 -6.03 3.01
C TYR A 38 24.11 -4.70 3.12
N ILE A 39 22.81 -4.75 3.46
CA ILE A 39 22.07 -3.59 4.00
C ILE A 39 22.03 -3.74 5.54
N PRO A 40 22.86 -3.02 6.31
CA PRO A 40 23.12 -3.33 7.73
C PRO A 40 21.89 -3.32 8.65
N LYS A 41 20.82 -2.59 8.29
CA LYS A 41 19.59 -2.48 9.09
C LYS A 41 18.59 -3.64 8.95
N PHE A 42 18.78 -4.54 7.99
CA PHE A 42 17.84 -5.65 7.74
C PHE A 42 18.47 -7.04 7.84
N LEU A 43 19.72 -7.14 8.30
CA LEU A 43 20.42 -8.40 8.57
C LEU A 43 19.64 -9.35 9.50
N THR A 44 18.66 -8.81 10.21
CA THR A 44 17.88 -9.53 11.23
C THR A 44 16.60 -10.17 10.67
N TYR A 45 16.21 -9.88 9.41
CA TYR A 45 14.95 -10.35 8.82
C TYR A 45 15.16 -11.56 7.91
N PHE A 46 14.36 -12.59 8.15
CA PHE A 46 14.35 -13.84 7.37
C PHE A 46 12.97 -14.08 6.77
N LEU A 47 12.90 -14.61 5.54
CA LEU A 47 11.64 -15.05 4.96
C LEU A 47 11.07 -16.20 5.79
N LEU A 48 9.91 -15.98 6.41
CA LEU A 48 9.22 -16.98 7.21
C LEU A 48 8.22 -17.77 6.39
N LYS A 49 7.40 -17.07 5.60
CA LYS A 49 6.33 -17.69 4.81
C LYS A 49 6.02 -16.85 3.57
N SER A 50 5.74 -17.54 2.47
CA SER A 50 5.14 -16.94 1.28
C SER A 50 3.91 -17.75 0.90
N HIS A 51 2.86 -17.08 0.46
CA HIS A 51 1.66 -17.74 -0.04
C HIS A 51 1.01 -16.92 -1.15
N GLU A 52 0.56 -17.64 -2.18
CA GLU A 52 -0.07 -17.08 -3.36
C GLU A 52 -1.47 -17.67 -3.55
N VAL A 53 -2.41 -16.82 -3.91
CA VAL A 53 -3.80 -17.18 -4.22
C VAL A 53 -4.25 -16.49 -5.50
N THR A 54 -5.29 -17.03 -6.14
CA THR A 54 -5.97 -16.30 -7.20
C THR A 54 -6.82 -15.18 -6.59
N CYS A 55 -6.58 -13.95 -7.02
CA CYS A 55 -7.16 -12.75 -6.43
C CYS A 55 -8.50 -12.35 -7.05
N ASP A 56 -8.71 -12.69 -8.33
CA ASP A 56 -9.90 -12.31 -9.08
C ASP A 56 -10.28 -13.29 -10.18
N LYS A 57 -11.41 -13.02 -10.83
CA LYS A 57 -11.99 -13.91 -11.84
C LYS A 57 -11.15 -13.99 -13.13
N SER A 58 -10.30 -12.99 -13.39
CA SER A 58 -9.35 -13.00 -14.51
C SER A 58 -8.09 -13.85 -14.24
N GLY A 59 -7.95 -14.43 -13.04
CA GLY A 59 -6.81 -15.28 -12.72
C GLY A 59 -5.59 -14.53 -12.19
N ASN A 60 -5.68 -13.21 -11.96
CA ASN A 60 -4.57 -12.43 -11.40
C ASN A 60 -4.20 -12.97 -10.02
N LYS A 61 -2.91 -13.09 -9.71
CA LYS A 61 -2.46 -13.61 -8.40
C LYS A 61 -2.33 -12.51 -7.37
N CYS A 62 -2.60 -12.89 -6.14
CA CYS A 62 -2.35 -12.11 -4.94
C CYS A 62 -1.39 -12.91 -4.06
N ARG A 63 -0.30 -12.29 -3.63
CA ARG A 63 0.72 -12.94 -2.81
C ARG A 63 0.93 -12.14 -1.54
N TYR A 64 1.13 -12.83 -0.43
CA TYR A 64 1.77 -12.23 0.72
C TYR A 64 3.12 -12.90 0.99
N ASN A 65 4.06 -12.12 1.46
CA ASN A 65 5.32 -12.61 1.99
C ASN A 65 5.50 -12.07 3.41
N ALA A 66 5.88 -12.94 4.33
CA ALA A 66 6.12 -12.62 5.73
C ALA A 66 7.59 -12.79 6.07
N TYR A 67 8.20 -11.74 6.62
CA TYR A 67 9.59 -11.70 7.06
C TYR A 67 9.65 -11.48 8.55
N ILE A 68 10.39 -12.30 9.27
CA ILE A 68 10.49 -12.22 10.72
C ILE A 68 11.87 -11.75 11.15
N SER A 69 11.91 -10.85 12.12
CA SER A 69 13.11 -10.50 12.85
C SER A 69 12.90 -10.81 14.33
N PRO A 70 13.43 -11.94 14.83
CA PRO A 70 13.38 -12.27 16.25
C PRO A 70 14.09 -11.23 17.12
N GLN A 71 15.24 -10.73 16.64
CA GLN A 71 16.02 -9.71 17.34
C GLN A 71 15.25 -8.41 17.53
N GLU A 72 14.42 -8.02 16.55
CA GLU A 72 13.62 -6.81 16.64
C GLU A 72 12.19 -7.04 17.15
N ALA A 73 11.81 -8.29 17.41
CA ALA A 73 10.44 -8.72 17.73
C ALA A 73 9.40 -8.16 16.73
N LYS A 74 9.69 -8.30 15.43
CA LYS A 74 8.87 -7.77 14.34
C LYS A 74 8.62 -8.80 13.24
N VAL A 75 7.46 -8.66 12.59
CA VAL A 75 7.12 -9.32 11.34
C VAL A 75 6.74 -8.28 10.30
N ILE A 76 7.33 -8.34 9.12
CA ILE A 76 6.94 -7.54 7.96
C ILE A 76 6.11 -8.42 7.04
N ILE A 77 4.89 -8.00 6.72
CA ILE A 77 4.02 -8.66 5.76
C ILE A 77 3.85 -7.74 4.56
N THR A 78 4.40 -8.15 3.43
CA THR A 78 4.20 -7.47 2.14
C THR A 78 3.07 -8.13 1.39
N ILE A 79 2.15 -7.35 0.82
CA ILE A 79 1.07 -7.84 -0.03
C ILE A 79 1.22 -7.26 -1.43
N SER A 80 1.27 -8.15 -2.42
CA SER A 80 1.35 -7.81 -3.84
C SER A 80 0.23 -8.44 -4.64
N VAL A 81 -0.08 -7.78 -5.75
CA VAL A 81 -1.07 -8.25 -6.72
C VAL A 81 -0.44 -8.16 -8.10
N ASP A 82 -0.66 -9.18 -8.91
CA ASP A 82 -0.25 -9.20 -10.30
C ASP A 82 -0.91 -8.03 -11.04
N HIS A 83 -0.06 -7.23 -11.70
CA HIS A 83 -0.43 -6.03 -12.43
C HIS A 83 -1.21 -4.99 -11.59
N SER A 84 -0.60 -3.83 -11.34
CA SER A 84 -1.23 -2.68 -10.62
C SER A 84 -2.50 -2.11 -11.27
N PHE A 85 -3.02 -2.70 -12.35
CA PHE A 85 -4.30 -2.42 -12.99
C PHE A 85 -5.09 -3.70 -13.28
N SER A 86 -5.06 -4.66 -12.35
CA SER A 86 -5.85 -5.89 -12.39
C SER A 86 -7.34 -5.60 -12.57
N GLN A 87 -8.12 -6.64 -12.92
CA GLN A 87 -9.56 -6.52 -13.05
C GLN A 87 -10.18 -5.96 -11.76
N SER A 88 -9.72 -6.45 -10.60
CA SER A 88 -10.17 -5.95 -9.29
C SER A 88 -9.91 -4.47 -9.08
N MET A 89 -8.79 -3.96 -9.59
CA MET A 89 -8.47 -2.55 -9.52
C MET A 89 -9.39 -1.74 -10.43
N LYS A 90 -9.61 -2.19 -11.68
CA LYS A 90 -10.52 -1.53 -12.63
C LYS A 90 -11.96 -1.49 -12.13
N GLU A 91 -12.46 -2.62 -11.63
CA GLU A 91 -13.80 -2.73 -11.06
C GLU A 91 -13.93 -1.93 -9.76
N GLY A 92 -12.90 -1.98 -8.92
CA GLY A 92 -12.82 -1.20 -7.69
C GLY A 92 -12.86 0.30 -7.94
N MET A 93 -12.11 0.79 -8.93
CA MET A 93 -12.06 2.21 -9.34
C MET A 93 -13.26 2.67 -10.17
N SER A 94 -14.23 1.78 -10.46
CA SER A 94 -15.39 2.12 -11.27
C SER A 94 -16.26 3.21 -10.61
N LYS A 95 -17.09 3.88 -11.42
CA LYS A 95 -18.02 4.92 -10.95
C LYS A 95 -19.14 4.33 -10.05
N TYR A 96 -19.38 3.03 -10.13
CA TYR A 96 -20.40 2.35 -9.34
C TYR A 96 -19.88 2.05 -7.94
N HIS A 97 -20.45 2.71 -6.95
CA HIS A 97 -20.10 2.53 -5.54
C HIS A 97 -20.63 1.19 -5.01
N ASN A 98 -19.87 0.11 -5.23
CA ASN A 98 -20.16 -1.21 -4.67
C ASN A 98 -19.53 -1.34 -3.28
N PHE A 99 -20.32 -1.10 -2.25
CA PHE A 99 -19.90 -1.24 -0.85
C PHE A 99 -20.30 -2.59 -0.26
N VAL A 100 -19.45 -3.13 0.61
CA VAL A 100 -19.77 -4.27 1.49
C VAL A 100 -19.41 -3.91 2.93
N LYS A 101 -20.23 -4.37 3.89
CA LYS A 101 -19.96 -4.16 5.32
C LYS A 101 -18.69 -4.91 5.72
N PHE A 102 -17.78 -4.24 6.43
CA PHE A 102 -16.50 -4.80 6.87
C PHE A 102 -16.44 -4.84 8.40
N GLY A 103 -17.11 -5.84 8.99
CA GLY A 103 -17.23 -5.96 10.45
C GLY A 103 -17.84 -4.70 11.08
N ASP A 104 -17.21 -4.24 12.15
CA ASP A 104 -17.55 -3.00 12.85
C ASP A 104 -16.82 -1.76 12.30
N MET A 105 -15.95 -1.93 11.30
CA MET A 105 -15.16 -0.83 10.75
C MET A 105 -15.98 0.10 9.87
N GLY A 106 -17.01 -0.39 9.18
CA GLY A 106 -17.82 0.42 8.26
C GLY A 106 -18.03 -0.29 6.92
N PHE A 107 -18.01 0.46 5.82
CA PHE A 107 -18.18 -0.09 4.48
C PHE A 107 -16.93 0.10 3.63
N VAL A 108 -16.55 -0.94 2.90
CA VAL A 108 -15.37 -0.96 2.03
C VAL A 108 -15.76 -1.33 0.60
N ASN A 109 -14.87 -1.08 -0.34
CA ASN A 109 -15.03 -1.49 -1.73
C ASN A 109 -15.21 -3.02 -1.82
N LYS A 110 -16.30 -3.47 -2.44
CA LYS A 110 -16.66 -4.90 -2.57
C LYS A 110 -15.59 -5.71 -3.30
N HIS A 111 -14.96 -5.15 -4.34
CA HIS A 111 -13.95 -5.85 -5.13
C HIS A 111 -12.66 -6.01 -4.32
N PHE A 112 -12.23 -4.96 -3.61
CA PHE A 112 -11.07 -5.05 -2.72
C PHE A 112 -11.32 -6.03 -1.56
N ALA A 113 -12.51 -6.03 -0.98
CA ALA A 113 -12.88 -6.99 0.07
C ALA A 113 -12.86 -8.43 -0.42
N LYS A 114 -13.33 -8.69 -1.64
CA LYS A 114 -13.30 -10.03 -2.24
C LYS A 114 -11.87 -10.52 -2.44
N SER A 115 -11.01 -9.70 -3.02
CA SER A 115 -9.58 -10.00 -3.18
C SER A 115 -8.90 -10.25 -1.83
N PHE A 116 -9.22 -9.44 -0.82
CA PHE A 116 -8.72 -9.60 0.55
C PHE A 116 -9.17 -10.93 1.17
N GLN A 117 -10.43 -11.32 0.99
CA GLN A 117 -10.98 -12.56 1.56
C GLN A 117 -10.23 -13.81 1.08
N ASN A 118 -9.68 -13.80 -0.13
CA ASN A 118 -8.90 -14.93 -0.63
C ASN A 118 -7.54 -15.07 0.09
N LEU A 119 -6.93 -13.96 0.53
CA LEU A 119 -5.66 -13.97 1.27
C LEU A 119 -5.86 -14.16 2.78
N TRP A 120 -6.97 -13.67 3.32
CA TRP A 120 -7.18 -13.54 4.77
C TRP A 120 -6.97 -14.83 5.58
N PRO A 121 -7.50 -16.00 5.19
CA PRO A 121 -7.32 -17.24 5.97
C PRO A 121 -5.86 -17.59 6.21
N TYR A 122 -5.00 -17.34 5.23
CA TYR A 122 -3.58 -17.68 5.30
C TYR A 122 -2.79 -16.66 6.13
N ILE A 123 -3.14 -15.38 6.03
CA ILE A 123 -2.51 -14.32 6.85
C ILE A 123 -2.90 -14.50 8.32
N VAL A 124 -4.18 -14.73 8.63
CA VAL A 124 -4.61 -14.89 10.02
C VAL A 124 -4.07 -16.17 10.64
N PHE A 125 -3.93 -17.24 9.87
CA PHE A 125 -3.28 -18.48 10.32
C PHE A 125 -1.84 -18.21 10.79
N LEU A 126 -1.05 -17.49 9.98
CA LEU A 126 0.30 -17.06 10.35
C LEU A 126 0.28 -16.20 11.61
N ILE A 127 -0.56 -15.16 11.69
CA ILE A 127 -0.58 -14.24 12.84
C ILE A 127 -0.91 -14.95 14.17
N LYS A 128 -1.70 -16.03 14.13
CA LYS A 128 -2.06 -16.81 15.31
C LYS A 128 -0.91 -17.68 15.85
N GLU A 129 0.20 -17.82 15.14
CA GLU A 129 1.39 -18.48 15.68
C GLU A 129 1.91 -17.74 16.91
N ARG A 130 2.16 -18.46 18.01
CA ARG A 130 2.49 -17.86 19.32
C ARG A 130 3.62 -16.83 19.27
N LYS A 131 4.69 -17.12 18.51
CA LYS A 131 5.83 -16.20 18.32
C LYS A 131 5.41 -14.89 17.64
N ILE A 132 4.51 -14.97 16.67
CA ILE A 132 4.08 -13.82 15.88
C ILE A 132 3.07 -13.00 16.67
N LEU A 133 2.23 -13.63 17.51
CA LEU A 133 1.20 -12.96 18.30
C LEU A 133 1.76 -11.82 19.18
N GLU A 134 2.97 -11.97 19.71
CA GLU A 134 3.63 -10.95 20.53
C GLU A 134 4.32 -9.87 19.69
N TYR A 135 4.74 -10.19 18.47
CA TYR A 135 5.56 -9.32 17.63
C TYR A 135 4.74 -8.17 17.02
N LYS A 136 5.43 -7.04 16.76
CA LYS A 136 4.87 -5.94 15.98
C LYS A 136 4.77 -6.36 14.51
N VAL A 137 3.65 -6.07 13.88
CA VAL A 137 3.39 -6.40 12.48
C VAL A 137 3.45 -5.13 11.65
N ILE A 138 4.29 -5.14 10.63
CA ILE A 138 4.44 -4.07 9.64
C ILE A 138 3.80 -4.56 8.35
N LEU A 139 2.68 -3.96 7.97
CA LEU A 139 1.94 -4.25 6.75
C LEU A 139 2.34 -3.29 5.65
N VAL A 140 2.55 -3.85 4.47
CA VAL A 140 3.08 -3.10 3.34
C VAL A 140 2.41 -3.51 2.04
N GLY A 141 2.06 -2.55 1.20
CA GLY A 141 1.54 -2.86 -0.13
C GLY A 141 1.54 -1.66 -1.08
N HIS A 142 1.70 -1.95 -2.38
CA HIS A 142 1.58 -0.98 -3.46
C HIS A 142 0.25 -1.15 -4.19
N SER A 143 -0.34 -0.05 -4.68
CA SER A 143 -1.57 -0.09 -5.49
C SER A 143 -2.70 -0.86 -4.80
N LEU A 144 -3.33 -1.81 -5.49
CA LEU A 144 -4.31 -2.74 -4.92
C LEU A 144 -3.74 -3.51 -3.71
N GLY A 145 -2.47 -3.91 -3.73
CA GLY A 145 -1.82 -4.54 -2.57
C GLY A 145 -1.81 -3.63 -1.34
N GLY A 146 -1.73 -2.32 -1.53
CA GLY A 146 -1.89 -1.33 -0.47
C GLY A 146 -3.32 -1.30 0.09
N ALA A 147 -4.34 -1.43 -0.76
CA ALA A 147 -5.72 -1.57 -0.30
C ALA A 147 -5.94 -2.88 0.50
N LEU A 148 -5.35 -4.00 0.06
CA LEU A 148 -5.42 -5.27 0.78
C LEU A 148 -4.64 -5.22 2.12
N ALA A 149 -3.52 -4.50 2.17
CA ALA A 149 -2.76 -4.25 3.39
C ALA A 149 -3.57 -3.40 4.38
N THR A 150 -4.29 -2.37 3.91
CA THR A 150 -5.26 -1.63 4.72
C THR A 150 -6.33 -2.54 5.32
N LEU A 151 -6.98 -3.38 4.51
CA LEU A 151 -8.03 -4.28 4.99
C LEU A 151 -7.48 -5.30 5.99
N THR A 152 -6.27 -5.80 5.76
CA THR A 152 -5.56 -6.67 6.71
C THR A 152 -5.32 -5.98 8.04
N ALA A 153 -4.80 -4.74 8.04
CA ALA A 153 -4.57 -3.96 9.27
C ALA A 153 -5.87 -3.77 10.06
N ALA A 154 -6.94 -3.37 9.35
CA ALA A 154 -8.25 -3.16 9.95
C ALA A 154 -8.81 -4.44 10.58
N LYS A 155 -8.74 -5.57 9.84
CA LYS A 155 -9.31 -6.85 10.29
C LYS A 155 -8.55 -7.43 11.48
N LEU A 156 -7.21 -7.33 11.48
CA LEU A 156 -6.38 -7.79 12.60
C LEU A 156 -6.71 -7.11 13.92
N VAL A 157 -6.96 -5.79 13.90
CA VAL A 157 -7.32 -5.05 15.10
C VAL A 157 -8.80 -5.22 15.46
N SER A 158 -9.69 -5.21 14.47
CA SER A 158 -11.13 -5.40 14.67
C SER A 158 -11.47 -6.75 15.29
N GLU A 159 -10.77 -7.82 14.91
CA GLU A 159 -10.97 -9.17 15.48
C GLU A 159 -10.10 -9.48 16.70
N GLY A 160 -9.34 -8.50 17.21
CA GLY A 160 -8.53 -8.67 18.42
C GLY A 160 -7.26 -9.53 18.25
N HIS A 161 -6.86 -9.86 17.02
CA HIS A 161 -5.59 -10.57 16.77
C HIS A 161 -4.37 -9.70 17.08
N LYS A 162 -4.51 -8.37 16.97
CA LYS A 162 -3.46 -7.38 17.27
C LYS A 162 -4.03 -6.14 17.92
N THR A 163 -3.24 -5.52 18.80
CA THR A 163 -3.56 -4.19 19.33
C THR A 163 -3.16 -3.08 18.35
N SER A 164 -3.75 -1.90 18.52
CA SER A 164 -3.42 -0.68 17.74
C SER A 164 -1.92 -0.34 17.72
N GLN A 165 -1.21 -0.66 18.80
CA GLN A 165 0.21 -0.35 18.99
C GLN A 165 1.14 -1.37 18.32
N GLN A 166 0.60 -2.54 17.96
CA GLN A 166 1.35 -3.61 17.31
C GLN A 166 1.25 -3.54 15.79
N ILE A 167 0.42 -2.68 15.21
CA ILE A 167 0.22 -2.57 13.75
C ILE A 167 0.84 -1.30 13.22
N PHE A 168 1.67 -1.45 12.19
CA PHE A 168 2.22 -0.35 11.39
C PHE A 168 1.87 -0.59 9.94
N LEU A 169 1.22 0.36 9.27
CA LEU A 169 0.79 0.23 7.89
C LEU A 169 1.49 1.27 7.01
N TYR A 170 2.12 0.79 5.94
CA TYR A 170 2.73 1.63 4.91
C TYR A 170 2.18 1.24 3.55
N THR A 171 1.48 2.15 2.89
CA THR A 171 0.94 1.91 1.55
C THR A 171 1.56 2.86 0.54
N TYR A 172 1.73 2.40 -0.70
CA TYR A 172 2.34 3.17 -1.78
C TYR A 172 1.37 3.25 -2.95
N GLY A 173 0.94 4.46 -3.31
CA GLY A 173 -0.05 4.63 -4.39
C GLY A 173 -1.37 3.89 -4.14
N ALA A 174 -1.77 3.70 -2.88
CA ALA A 174 -3.00 2.96 -2.57
C ALA A 174 -4.27 3.76 -2.87
N PRO A 175 -5.32 3.15 -3.45
CA PRO A 175 -6.61 3.78 -3.67
C PRO A 175 -7.38 4.02 -2.35
N ARG A 176 -8.46 4.79 -2.40
CA ARG A 176 -9.43 4.88 -1.29
C ARG A 176 -10.11 3.52 -1.08
N VAL A 177 -10.06 3.01 0.14
CA VAL A 177 -10.50 1.63 0.43
C VAL A 177 -11.96 1.54 0.87
N GLY A 178 -12.47 2.56 1.57
CA GLY A 178 -13.80 2.51 2.15
C GLY A 178 -14.44 3.87 2.33
N ASN A 179 -15.55 3.87 3.05
CA ASN A 179 -16.38 5.05 3.25
C ASN A 179 -15.89 5.94 4.41
N PRO A 180 -16.46 7.14 4.62
CA PRO A 180 -16.07 8.00 5.73
C PRO A 180 -16.16 7.36 7.12
N ASP A 181 -17.09 6.42 7.33
CA ASP A 181 -17.17 5.67 8.61
C ASP A 181 -16.00 4.71 8.75
N PHE A 182 -15.67 3.97 7.69
CA PHE A 182 -14.46 3.16 7.62
C PHE A 182 -13.21 3.99 7.91
N ALA A 183 -13.05 5.13 7.23
CA ALA A 183 -11.91 6.00 7.45
C ALA A 183 -11.80 6.52 8.89
N LYS A 184 -12.95 6.88 9.49
CA LYS A 184 -13.01 7.32 10.89
C LYS A 184 -12.59 6.21 11.86
N HIS A 185 -13.24 5.04 11.80
CA HIS A 185 -12.93 3.94 12.71
C HIS A 185 -11.52 3.39 12.47
N PHE A 186 -11.03 3.43 11.23
CA PHE A 186 -9.66 3.06 10.90
C PHE A 186 -8.67 3.98 11.62
N ASP A 187 -8.82 5.30 11.53
CA ASP A 187 -7.92 6.25 12.20
C ASP A 187 -7.97 6.13 13.74
N GLU A 188 -9.13 5.79 14.31
CA GLU A 188 -9.30 5.59 15.75
C GLU A 188 -8.55 4.33 16.23
N LYS A 189 -8.59 3.26 15.44
CA LYS A 189 -7.99 1.97 15.81
C LYS A 189 -6.56 1.79 15.33
N ILE A 190 -6.13 2.39 14.24
CA ILE A 190 -4.82 2.17 13.61
C ILE A 190 -4.01 3.47 13.62
N LYS A 191 -3.22 3.66 14.69
CA LYS A 191 -2.50 4.92 14.92
C LYS A 191 -1.31 5.13 13.98
N TYR A 192 -0.69 4.05 13.53
CA TYR A 192 0.53 4.08 12.73
C TYR A 192 0.22 3.67 11.29
N SER A 193 -0.35 4.59 10.52
CA SER A 193 -0.71 4.38 9.12
C SER A 193 -0.24 5.54 8.26
N TRP A 194 0.62 5.22 7.28
CA TRP A 194 1.16 6.18 6.32
C TRP A 194 0.82 5.76 4.89
N ARG A 195 0.23 6.69 4.14
CA ARG A 195 -0.01 6.57 2.71
C ARG A 195 1.04 7.38 1.96
N VAL A 196 1.93 6.72 1.24
CA VAL A 196 2.95 7.37 0.42
C VAL A 196 2.40 7.59 -0.99
N VAL A 197 2.43 8.83 -1.45
CA VAL A 197 1.94 9.23 -2.78
C VAL A 197 3.04 9.93 -3.55
N PHE A 198 3.28 9.52 -4.80
CA PHE A 198 4.31 10.09 -5.66
C PHE A 198 3.71 10.98 -6.74
N GLY A 199 4.27 12.18 -6.88
CA GLY A 199 3.99 13.12 -7.96
C GLY A 199 2.50 13.30 -8.20
N LYS A 200 2.08 12.96 -9.42
CA LYS A 200 0.68 13.01 -9.88
C LYS A 200 0.07 11.61 -10.03
N ASP A 201 0.47 10.67 -9.19
CA ASP A 201 -0.12 9.33 -9.18
C ASP A 201 -1.63 9.43 -9.02
N VAL A 202 -2.36 8.95 -10.03
CA VAL A 202 -3.81 9.05 -10.09
C VAL A 202 -4.49 8.06 -9.16
N VAL A 203 -3.85 6.93 -8.84
CA VAL A 203 -4.50 5.80 -8.17
C VAL A 203 -5.05 6.17 -6.78
N PRO A 204 -4.32 6.91 -5.91
CA PRO A 204 -4.86 7.41 -4.66
C PRO A 204 -6.13 8.24 -4.80
N HIS A 205 -6.37 8.87 -5.94
CA HIS A 205 -7.54 9.72 -6.14
C HIS A 205 -8.77 8.94 -6.62
N PHE A 206 -8.69 7.61 -6.65
CA PHE A 206 -9.79 6.71 -6.95
C PHE A 206 -10.02 5.67 -5.84
N PRO A 207 -11.25 5.12 -5.73
CA PRO A 207 -12.44 5.58 -6.42
C PRO A 207 -12.84 6.97 -5.92
N LYS A 208 -13.66 7.70 -6.68
CA LYS A 208 -13.90 9.12 -6.39
C LYS A 208 -14.62 9.32 -5.06
N CYS A 209 -14.18 10.33 -4.33
CA CYS A 209 -14.94 10.87 -3.20
C CYS A 209 -16.05 11.82 -3.72
N ALA A 210 -17.12 11.96 -2.95
CA ALA A 210 -18.15 12.95 -3.17
C ALA A 210 -17.55 14.31 -2.81
N LYS A 211 -17.65 15.27 -3.72
CA LYS A 211 -17.07 16.59 -3.53
C LYS A 211 -18.14 17.56 -3.02
N ILE A 212 -17.77 18.43 -2.08
CA ILE A 212 -18.56 19.59 -1.65
C ILE A 212 -17.79 20.87 -1.93
N MET A 213 -18.51 21.96 -2.18
CA MET A 213 -17.95 23.30 -2.26
C MET A 213 -17.41 23.69 -0.88
N SER A 214 -16.13 24.04 -0.79
CA SER A 214 -15.57 24.55 0.46
C SER A 214 -16.26 25.86 0.87
N ARG A 215 -16.88 25.89 2.06
CA ARG A 215 -17.53 27.09 2.62
C ARG A 215 -16.55 28.24 2.90
N TYR A 216 -15.25 27.95 2.98
CA TYR A 216 -14.18 28.93 3.28
C TYR A 216 -13.93 29.95 2.16
N VAL A 217 -14.47 29.75 0.95
CA VAL A 217 -14.25 30.64 -0.21
C VAL A 217 -15.59 31.06 -0.84
N LYS A 218 -16.55 31.50 -0.03
CA LYS A 218 -17.84 32.02 -0.53
C LYS A 218 -17.73 33.40 -1.21
N PHE A 219 -16.64 34.15 -0.99
CA PHE A 219 -16.47 35.53 -1.46
C PHE A 219 -15.71 35.66 -2.79
N SER A 220 -15.39 34.55 -3.48
CA SER A 220 -14.84 34.59 -4.84
C SER A 220 -15.49 33.50 -5.71
N PRO A 221 -16.47 33.85 -6.56
CA PRO A 221 -17.21 32.89 -7.39
C PRO A 221 -16.35 32.17 -8.44
N THR A 222 -15.14 32.67 -8.73
CA THR A 222 -14.18 32.07 -9.66
C THR A 222 -13.24 31.03 -9.03
N PHE A 223 -13.19 30.93 -7.69
CA PHE A 223 -12.26 30.05 -6.96
C PHE A 223 -12.97 28.98 -6.10
N SER A 224 -14.08 28.43 -6.61
CA SER A 224 -14.84 27.42 -5.89
C SER A 224 -14.08 26.08 -5.81
N VAL A 225 -13.39 25.83 -4.71
CA VAL A 225 -12.58 24.59 -4.51
C VAL A 225 -13.46 23.43 -4.05
N LYS A 226 -13.40 22.32 -4.80
CA LYS A 226 -14.09 21.05 -4.51
C LYS A 226 -13.22 20.17 -3.59
N ILE A 227 -13.68 19.94 -2.36
CA ILE A 227 -13.01 19.05 -1.39
C ILE A 227 -13.82 17.78 -1.15
N CYS A 228 -13.18 16.69 -0.71
CA CYS A 228 -13.90 15.47 -0.35
C CYS A 228 -14.80 15.72 0.87
N ASP A 229 -16.07 15.31 0.77
CA ASP A 229 -17.08 15.52 1.79
C ASP A 229 -17.19 14.31 2.73
N ARG A 230 -16.60 14.44 3.92
CA ARG A 230 -16.64 13.42 4.98
C ARG A 230 -18.05 13.12 5.50
N SER A 231 -19.04 14.01 5.27
CA SER A 231 -20.42 13.78 5.69
C SER A 231 -21.17 12.79 4.78
N LYS A 232 -20.71 12.60 3.54
CA LYS A 232 -21.35 11.72 2.55
C LYS A 232 -20.98 10.26 2.80
N LYS A 233 -21.75 9.58 3.65
CA LYS A 233 -21.50 8.18 4.05
C LYS A 233 -21.51 7.17 2.90
N LYS A 234 -22.21 7.46 1.80
CA LYS A 234 -22.22 6.68 0.56
C LYS A 234 -21.16 7.17 -0.43
N SER A 235 -19.94 7.39 0.05
CA SER A 235 -18.82 7.85 -0.76
C SER A 235 -17.52 7.20 -0.29
N TYR A 236 -16.44 7.30 -1.08
CA TYR A 236 -15.12 6.87 -0.67
C TYR A 236 -14.35 8.00 0.01
N TYR A 237 -13.54 7.65 1.00
CA TYR A 237 -12.75 8.60 1.78
C TYR A 237 -11.47 7.94 2.28
N HIS A 238 -10.35 8.65 2.25
CA HIS A 238 -9.07 8.15 2.74
C HIS A 238 -8.99 8.07 4.26
N HIS A 239 -8.21 7.10 4.72
CA HIS A 239 -7.75 6.97 6.09
C HIS A 239 -6.23 7.23 6.13
N GLY A 240 -5.67 7.32 7.33
CA GLY A 240 -4.23 7.40 7.54
C GLY A 240 -3.60 8.72 7.08
N ARG A 241 -2.34 8.91 7.47
CA ARG A 241 -1.58 10.13 7.21
C ARG A 241 -0.89 10.05 5.86
N GLU A 242 -1.05 11.05 5.01
CA GLU A 242 -0.39 11.08 3.71
C GLU A 242 1.02 11.66 3.81
N ILE A 243 1.95 11.05 3.09
CA ILE A 243 3.31 11.52 2.85
C ILE A 243 3.45 11.68 1.35
N TRP A 244 3.46 12.92 0.87
CA TRP A 244 3.43 13.22 -0.55
C TRP A 244 4.81 13.65 -1.07
N TYR A 245 5.26 13.05 -2.16
CA TYR A 245 6.51 13.36 -2.84
C TYR A 245 6.19 14.10 -4.14
N PRO A 246 6.06 15.44 -4.14
CA PRO A 246 5.53 16.20 -5.28
C PRO A 246 6.38 16.08 -6.55
N LEU A 247 7.69 15.91 -6.39
CA LEU A 247 8.65 15.78 -7.48
C LEU A 247 8.96 14.31 -7.85
N GLY A 248 8.28 13.36 -7.18
CA GLY A 248 8.50 11.93 -7.36
C GLY A 248 9.97 11.52 -7.12
N PRO A 249 10.48 10.50 -7.85
CA PRO A 249 11.85 10.00 -7.71
C PRO A 249 12.92 11.08 -7.95
N LYS A 250 12.68 11.97 -8.93
CA LYS A 250 13.61 13.05 -9.33
C LYS A 250 13.80 14.13 -8.26
N GLY A 251 12.94 14.16 -7.24
CA GLY A 251 12.89 15.18 -6.19
C GLY A 251 13.93 15.10 -5.09
N LYS A 252 14.93 14.21 -5.20
CA LYS A 252 15.89 13.90 -4.11
C LYS A 252 15.18 13.63 -2.77
N TYR A 253 14.06 12.92 -2.81
CA TYR A 253 13.28 12.51 -1.62
C TYR A 253 12.68 13.65 -0.77
N LYS A 254 12.56 14.87 -1.33
CA LYS A 254 11.78 15.94 -0.69
C LYS A 254 10.30 15.53 -0.66
N HIS A 255 9.72 15.55 0.54
CA HIS A 255 8.34 15.17 0.79
C HIS A 255 7.62 16.25 1.61
N ILE A 256 6.30 16.20 1.52
CA ILE A 256 5.37 17.01 2.31
C ILE A 256 4.63 16.05 3.24
N ASP A 257 4.56 16.41 4.50
CA ASP A 257 3.77 15.70 5.49
C ASP A 257 2.36 16.30 5.54
N CYS A 258 1.39 15.54 5.04
CA CYS A 258 0.03 15.99 4.77
C CYS A 258 -0.84 15.82 6.02
N SER A 259 -0.84 16.86 6.84
CA SER A 259 -1.61 16.95 8.09
C SER A 259 -2.66 18.07 8.07
N GLY A 260 -2.85 18.71 6.91
CA GLY A 260 -3.82 19.77 6.71
C GLY A 260 -5.24 19.27 6.47
N ASN A 261 -6.03 20.10 5.81
CA ASN A 261 -7.49 19.96 5.70
C ASN A 261 -7.97 19.76 4.26
N PRO A 262 -9.04 18.98 4.05
CA PRO A 262 -9.70 18.13 5.04
C PRO A 262 -8.82 16.94 5.47
N LYS A 263 -8.95 16.50 6.73
CA LYS A 263 -8.15 15.40 7.28
C LYS A 263 -8.21 14.16 6.35
N ASN A 264 -7.05 13.57 6.10
CA ASN A 264 -6.77 12.43 5.19
C ASN A 264 -6.90 12.71 3.68
N GLU A 265 -7.37 13.90 3.28
CA GLU A 265 -7.59 14.32 1.89
C GLU A 265 -7.10 15.78 1.74
N ASP A 266 -5.90 16.07 2.26
CA ASP A 266 -5.36 17.43 2.36
C ASP A 266 -5.20 18.07 0.98
N ARG A 267 -5.92 19.17 0.76
CA ARG A 267 -5.96 19.84 -0.55
C ARG A 267 -4.62 20.45 -0.97
N HIS A 268 -3.67 20.61 -0.05
CA HIS A 268 -2.34 21.16 -0.36
C HIS A 268 -1.32 20.05 -0.70
N CYS A 269 -1.77 18.78 -0.65
CA CYS A 269 -0.98 17.62 -1.02
C CYS A 269 -1.40 17.06 -2.37
N SER A 270 -1.39 15.74 -2.56
CA SER A 270 -1.72 15.13 -3.84
C SER A 270 -3.14 15.48 -4.32
N ASP A 271 -4.08 15.74 -3.40
CA ASP A 271 -5.46 16.15 -3.72
C ASP A 271 -5.59 17.59 -4.26
N MET A 272 -4.48 18.35 -4.36
CA MET A 272 -4.44 19.63 -5.07
C MET A 272 -4.77 19.47 -6.57
N TYR A 273 -4.46 18.31 -7.15
CA TYR A 273 -4.72 18.05 -8.56
C TYR A 273 -6.15 17.59 -8.80
N ASN A 274 -6.71 18.04 -9.92
CA ASN A 274 -8.03 17.60 -10.37
C ASN A 274 -7.92 16.40 -11.32
N TYR A 275 -8.52 15.27 -10.93
CA TYR A 275 -8.57 14.04 -11.73
C TYR A 275 -9.99 13.72 -12.25
N ASP A 276 -10.85 14.73 -12.40
CA ASP A 276 -12.26 14.52 -12.73
C ASP A 276 -12.48 13.87 -14.12
N ASN A 277 -11.62 14.16 -15.09
CA ASN A 277 -11.72 13.66 -16.47
C ASN A 277 -10.37 13.08 -16.96
N VAL A 278 -9.66 12.37 -16.08
CA VAL A 278 -8.34 11.85 -16.37
C VAL A 278 -8.41 10.39 -16.83
N ASP A 279 -7.77 10.10 -17.97
CA ASP A 279 -7.43 8.73 -18.35
C ASP A 279 -6.38 8.19 -17.37
N ILE A 280 -6.80 7.19 -16.58
CA ILE A 280 -5.96 6.53 -15.57
C ILE A 280 -4.69 5.95 -16.21
N PHE A 281 -4.77 5.47 -17.47
CA PHE A 281 -3.64 4.86 -18.16
C PHE A 281 -2.54 5.87 -18.52
N LYS A 282 -2.87 7.15 -18.67
CA LYS A 282 -1.88 8.23 -18.89
C LYS A 282 -0.90 8.40 -17.72
N TYR A 283 -1.34 8.03 -16.51
CA TYR A 283 -0.56 8.18 -15.28
C TYR A 283 0.04 6.86 -14.79
N LYS A 284 -0.08 5.80 -15.62
CA LYS A 284 0.45 4.46 -15.36
C LYS A 284 1.93 4.51 -14.99
N SER A 285 2.76 5.22 -15.77
CA SER A 285 4.20 5.33 -15.53
C SER A 285 4.52 5.96 -14.17
N ILE A 286 3.80 7.01 -13.77
CA ILE A 286 3.98 7.66 -12.47
C ILE A 286 3.60 6.71 -11.33
N HIS A 287 2.52 5.94 -11.50
CA HIS A 287 2.09 4.95 -10.53
C HIS A 287 3.09 3.79 -10.37
N TYR A 288 3.90 3.48 -11.39
CA TYR A 288 5.01 2.53 -11.30
C TYR A 288 6.33 3.17 -10.85
N GLY A 289 6.45 4.49 -10.87
CA GLY A 289 7.69 5.21 -10.51
C GLY A 289 8.16 5.01 -9.05
N TYR A 290 7.35 4.40 -8.20
CA TYR A 290 7.79 3.96 -6.86
C TYR A 290 8.87 2.88 -6.94
N PHE A 291 8.89 2.07 -8.01
CA PHE A 291 9.90 1.04 -8.25
C PHE A 291 11.21 1.62 -8.78
N ASP A 292 11.17 2.73 -9.52
CA ASP A 292 12.36 3.39 -10.07
C ASP A 292 13.32 3.85 -8.97
N VAL A 293 12.79 4.37 -7.86
CA VAL A 293 13.59 4.72 -6.66
C VAL A 293 14.40 3.52 -6.19
N VAL A 294 13.85 2.32 -6.29
CA VAL A 294 14.52 1.14 -5.78
C VAL A 294 15.57 0.65 -6.76
N VAL A 295 15.28 0.69 -8.05
CA VAL A 295 16.27 0.42 -9.07
C VAL A 295 17.40 1.46 -9.03
N GLU A 296 17.13 2.73 -8.73
CA GLU A 296 18.16 3.75 -8.61
C GLU A 296 19.05 3.53 -7.38
N VAL A 297 18.45 3.27 -6.21
CA VAL A 297 19.19 3.13 -4.94
C VAL A 297 19.87 1.76 -4.82
N PHE A 298 19.27 0.71 -5.38
CA PHE A 298 19.71 -0.68 -5.22
C PHE A 298 20.02 -1.38 -6.54
N GLY A 299 19.98 -0.70 -7.68
CA GLY A 299 20.16 -1.29 -9.01
C GLY A 299 21.48 -2.00 -9.21
N ILE A 300 22.54 -1.58 -8.50
CA ILE A 300 23.83 -2.29 -8.49
C ILE A 300 23.70 -3.66 -7.81
N TYR A 301 22.95 -3.75 -6.69
CA TYR A 301 22.67 -4.99 -5.97
C TYR A 301 21.66 -5.89 -6.69
N LEU A 302 20.75 -5.28 -7.45
CA LEU A 302 19.75 -5.98 -8.24
C LEU A 302 20.33 -6.50 -9.57
N LYS A 303 21.32 -5.82 -10.17
CA LYS A 303 21.93 -6.15 -11.48
C LYS A 303 22.58 -7.53 -11.56
N GLU A 304 23.14 -8.07 -10.49
CA GLU A 304 23.71 -9.45 -10.51
C GLU A 304 22.62 -10.54 -10.69
N LYS A 305 21.34 -10.22 -10.45
CA LYS A 305 20.19 -11.10 -10.74
C LYS A 305 19.25 -10.58 -11.84
N TYR A 306 19.26 -9.27 -12.13
CA TYR A 306 18.31 -8.63 -13.05
C TYR A 306 18.58 -8.92 -14.53
N VAL A 307 19.84 -9.15 -14.91
CA VAL A 307 20.27 -9.08 -16.31
C VAL A 307 19.70 -10.21 -17.18
N ASN A 308 19.30 -11.36 -16.61
CA ASN A 308 18.91 -12.51 -17.43
C ASN A 308 17.40 -12.86 -17.46
N HIS A 309 16.53 -12.28 -16.60
CA HIS A 309 15.16 -12.81 -16.45
C HIS A 309 14.02 -11.81 -16.18
N CYS A 310 14.25 -10.49 -16.20
CA CYS A 310 13.18 -9.50 -15.92
C CYS A 310 13.21 -8.32 -16.90
N ILE A 311 12.54 -8.49 -18.05
CA ILE A 311 12.22 -7.38 -18.97
C ILE A 311 10.89 -6.78 -18.53
N ILE A 312 10.90 -5.50 -18.15
CA ILE A 312 9.68 -4.71 -17.90
C ILE A 312 9.13 -4.32 -19.27
N HIS A 313 7.97 -4.87 -19.66
CA HIS A 313 7.20 -4.44 -20.83
C HIS A 313 6.28 -3.26 -20.50
#